data_AF-A0ABD0YTK2-F1
#
_entry.id   AF-A0ABD0YTK2-F1
#
_cell.length_a   1.000
_cell.length_b   1.000
_cell.length_c   1.000
_cell.angle_alpha   90.00
_cell.angle_beta   90.00
_cell.angle_gamma   90.00
#
_symmetry.space_group_name_H-M   'P 1'
#
loop_
_entity.id
_entity.type
_entity.pdbx_description
1 polymer ?
#
loop_
_entity_poly.entity_id
_entity_poly.type
_entity_poly.pdbx_seq_one_letter_code
_entity_poly.pdbx_strand_id
1 'polypeptide(L)'
;MKRLYNMISDTQFSICKCKHKYKKLLYSLCFFHAILIERKKFQQLGWNVVYSFNDSDFEVSENLLSIYLDEYRDTPWDALKYLIAGICYGGHVTDDWDRRLLTTYINRLSALPTYFIPTDTEIENYREFINTLPAIDHPNAFGQHPNADTTSLMIDTRILCETLMSLQVTSSDASGESKEVKVMALADDVLNKVPEPINYELTERHIGPRKTPLDVVLLQEISRYNVLLIKMEKSLVDLKKGIQGFIVMSSELEEIFTCIYDGRVPSMWLKAYPSLKTLGSWTYDLVLRVQHFSKWATKLKPPLLFWLSAFTFPTGFLTAVLQVVNISTFNNRIH
;
A
#
# COMPACT_ATOMS: atom_id res chain seq x y z
N MET A 1 -10.19 -14.47 -19.71
CA MET A 1 -10.39 -15.82 -20.32
C MET A 1 -11.16 -15.80 -21.62
N LYS A 2 -12.47 -15.44 -21.63
CA LYS A 2 -13.32 -15.45 -22.84
C LYS A 2 -12.69 -14.75 -24.05
N ARG A 3 -12.16 -13.54 -23.84
CA ARG A 3 -11.48 -12.76 -24.88
C ARG A 3 -10.30 -13.50 -25.52
N LEU A 4 -9.36 -14.01 -24.71
CA LEU A 4 -8.17 -14.71 -25.19
C LEU A 4 -8.54 -15.95 -26.01
N TYR A 5 -9.49 -16.76 -25.53
CA TYR A 5 -9.91 -17.99 -26.22
C TYR A 5 -10.70 -17.75 -27.51
N ASN A 6 -11.29 -16.56 -27.67
CA ASN A 6 -11.90 -16.15 -28.93
C ASN A 6 -10.87 -15.63 -29.95
N MET A 7 -9.72 -15.14 -29.48
CA MET A 7 -8.60 -14.70 -30.33
C MET A 7 -7.73 -15.86 -30.81
N ILE A 8 -7.65 -16.96 -30.04
CA ILE A 8 -6.90 -18.16 -30.42
C ILE A 8 -7.59 -18.84 -31.62
N SER A 9 -6.83 -19.04 -32.69
CA SER A 9 -7.26 -19.74 -33.91
C SER A 9 -7.07 -21.27 -33.80
N ASP A 10 -7.79 -22.03 -34.63
CA ASP A 10 -7.65 -23.51 -34.68
C ASP A 10 -6.25 -23.97 -35.10
N THR A 11 -5.62 -23.20 -35.99
CA THR A 11 -4.24 -23.42 -36.41
C THR A 11 -3.30 -23.24 -35.23
N GLN A 12 -3.45 -22.15 -34.48
CA GLN A 12 -2.69 -21.86 -33.27
C GLN A 12 -2.84 -22.94 -32.20
N PHE A 13 -4.07 -23.40 -31.99
CA PHE A 13 -4.39 -24.47 -31.06
C PHE A 13 -3.76 -25.83 -31.39
N SER A 14 -3.26 -25.99 -32.63
CA SER A 14 -2.64 -27.22 -33.14
C SER A 14 -1.16 -27.06 -33.52
N ILE A 15 -0.50 -25.94 -33.17
CA ILE A 15 0.88 -25.64 -33.56
C ILE A 15 1.87 -26.72 -33.09
N CYS A 16 1.77 -27.15 -31.83
CA CYS A 16 2.79 -28.02 -31.23
C CYS A 16 2.63 -29.50 -31.58
N LYS A 17 3.76 -30.20 -31.63
CA LYS A 17 3.82 -31.67 -31.78
C LYS A 17 3.15 -32.37 -30.59
N CYS A 18 3.42 -31.90 -29.38
CA CYS A 18 2.81 -32.40 -28.15
C CYS A 18 1.46 -31.72 -27.83
N LYS A 19 0.46 -31.89 -28.72
CA LYS A 19 -0.85 -31.21 -28.64
C LYS A 19 -1.52 -31.29 -27.26
N HIS A 20 -1.56 -32.47 -26.63
CA HIS A 20 -2.20 -32.65 -25.33
C HIS A 20 -1.52 -31.83 -24.22
N LYS A 21 -0.19 -31.77 -24.16
CA LYS A 21 0.52 -30.96 -23.17
C LYS A 21 0.32 -29.46 -23.44
N TYR A 22 0.44 -29.06 -24.70
CA TYR A 22 0.27 -27.68 -25.13
C TYR A 22 -1.10 -27.12 -24.77
N LYS A 23 -2.19 -27.85 -25.09
CA LYS A 23 -3.57 -27.40 -24.81
C LYS A 23 -3.84 -27.14 -23.32
N LYS A 24 -3.40 -28.05 -22.43
CA LYS A 24 -3.55 -27.84 -20.96
C LYS A 24 -2.74 -26.65 -20.47
N LEU A 25 -1.54 -26.48 -20.99
CA LEU A 25 -0.65 -25.41 -20.60
C LEU A 25 -1.11 -24.06 -21.14
N LEU A 26 -1.65 -24.00 -22.36
CA LEU A 26 -2.29 -22.82 -22.92
C LEU A 26 -3.48 -22.38 -22.06
N TYR A 27 -4.34 -23.32 -21.64
CA TYR A 27 -5.41 -23.02 -20.68
C TYR A 27 -4.88 -22.47 -19.37
N SER A 28 -3.84 -23.10 -18.83
CA SER A 28 -3.20 -22.67 -17.58
C SER A 28 -2.58 -21.28 -17.71
N LEU A 29 -1.96 -20.96 -18.84
CA LEU A 29 -1.38 -19.66 -19.13
C LEU A 29 -2.46 -18.58 -19.30
N CYS A 30 -3.54 -18.88 -20.03
CA CYS A 30 -4.69 -17.99 -20.16
C CYS A 30 -5.27 -17.67 -18.77
N PHE A 31 -5.42 -18.69 -17.92
CA PHE A 31 -5.96 -18.54 -16.58
C PHE A 31 -5.02 -17.75 -15.68
N PHE A 32 -3.73 -18.04 -15.72
CA PHE A 32 -2.68 -17.27 -15.04
C PHE A 32 -2.76 -15.79 -15.43
N HIS A 33 -2.72 -15.47 -16.72
CA HIS A 33 -2.82 -14.10 -17.22
C HIS A 33 -4.12 -13.41 -16.75
N ALA A 34 -5.26 -14.10 -16.82
CA ALA A 34 -6.54 -13.57 -16.36
C ALA A 34 -6.54 -13.25 -14.86
N ILE A 35 -5.98 -14.13 -14.01
CA ILE A 35 -5.85 -13.87 -12.58
C ILE A 35 -5.01 -12.63 -12.31
N LEU A 36 -3.87 -12.47 -12.99
CA LEU A 36 -2.97 -11.35 -12.73
C LEU A 36 -3.66 -10.00 -13.02
N ILE A 37 -4.43 -9.95 -14.10
CA ILE A 37 -5.23 -8.77 -14.47
C ILE A 37 -6.35 -8.53 -13.45
N GLU A 38 -7.19 -9.54 -13.19
CA GLU A 38 -8.36 -9.39 -12.32
C GLU A 38 -7.97 -9.07 -10.87
N ARG A 39 -6.77 -9.48 -10.42
CA ARG A 39 -6.26 -9.11 -9.10
C ARG A 39 -6.14 -7.60 -8.89
N LYS A 40 -6.01 -6.81 -9.95
CA LYS A 40 -6.03 -5.34 -9.89
C LYS A 40 -7.31 -4.80 -9.24
N LYS A 41 -8.44 -5.53 -9.35
CA LYS A 41 -9.71 -5.19 -8.67
C LYS A 41 -9.54 -5.01 -7.16
N PHE A 42 -8.67 -5.80 -6.54
CA PHE A 42 -8.46 -5.77 -5.08
C PHE A 42 -7.48 -4.68 -4.61
N GLN A 43 -7.06 -3.76 -5.50
CA GLN A 43 -6.17 -2.65 -5.18
C GLN A 43 -4.92 -3.14 -4.41
N GLN A 44 -4.59 -2.51 -3.28
CA GLN A 44 -3.44 -2.85 -2.43
C GLN A 44 -3.48 -4.25 -1.81
N LEU A 45 -4.67 -4.88 -1.72
CA LEU A 45 -4.78 -6.29 -1.30
C LEU A 45 -4.47 -7.26 -2.45
N GLY A 46 -4.61 -6.79 -3.69
CA GLY A 46 -4.28 -7.53 -4.91
C GLY A 46 -2.79 -7.49 -5.22
N TRP A 47 -2.25 -6.29 -5.32
CA TRP A 47 -0.84 -6.03 -5.60
C TRP A 47 -0.36 -4.87 -4.72
N ASN A 48 0.88 -4.93 -4.21
CA ASN A 48 1.44 -3.80 -3.48
C ASN A 48 1.64 -2.59 -4.41
N VAL A 49 2.00 -2.84 -5.67
CA VAL A 49 2.13 -1.82 -6.73
C VAL A 49 1.19 -2.13 -7.90
N VAL A 50 0.63 -1.09 -8.52
CA VAL A 50 -0.27 -1.26 -9.68
C VAL A 50 0.55 -1.60 -10.92
N TYR A 51 0.51 -2.87 -11.33
CA TYR A 51 1.12 -3.35 -12.57
C TYR A 51 0.11 -3.38 -13.72
N SER A 52 0.62 -3.23 -14.95
CA SER A 52 -0.16 -3.31 -16.19
C SER A 52 0.37 -4.46 -17.02
N PHE A 53 -0.26 -5.62 -16.91
CA PHE A 53 0.03 -6.78 -17.74
C PHE A 53 -0.72 -6.67 -19.08
N ASN A 54 -0.02 -6.91 -20.18
CA ASN A 54 -0.51 -6.67 -21.53
C ASN A 54 -0.63 -7.96 -22.34
N ASP A 55 -1.34 -7.89 -23.46
CA ASP A 55 -1.51 -9.01 -24.39
C ASP A 55 -0.17 -9.50 -24.96
N SER A 56 0.80 -8.60 -25.13
CA SER A 56 2.17 -8.97 -25.55
C SER A 56 2.84 -9.93 -24.57
N ASP A 57 2.61 -9.78 -23.27
CA ASP A 57 3.19 -10.67 -22.25
C ASP A 57 2.62 -12.08 -22.38
N PHE A 58 1.33 -12.18 -22.74
CA PHE A 58 0.65 -13.44 -23.03
C PHE A 58 1.19 -14.07 -24.32
N GLU A 59 1.24 -13.33 -25.43
CA GLU A 59 1.71 -13.81 -26.74
C GLU A 59 3.16 -14.31 -26.67
N VAL A 60 4.06 -13.58 -26.02
CA VAL A 60 5.45 -14.01 -25.83
C VAL A 60 5.51 -15.29 -24.99
N SER A 61 4.72 -15.37 -23.92
CA SER A 61 4.69 -16.56 -23.06
C SER A 61 4.14 -17.79 -23.77
N GLU A 62 3.14 -17.61 -24.64
CA GLU A 62 2.60 -18.68 -25.47
C GLU A 62 3.63 -19.18 -26.49
N ASN A 63 4.33 -18.27 -27.17
CA ASN A 63 5.39 -18.62 -28.11
C ASN A 63 6.55 -19.37 -27.43
N LEU A 64 6.95 -18.93 -26.24
CA LEU A 64 7.93 -19.64 -25.42
C LEU A 64 7.45 -21.06 -25.09
N LEU A 65 6.17 -21.19 -24.76
CA LEU A 65 5.56 -22.48 -24.46
C LEU A 65 5.60 -23.43 -25.67
N SER A 66 5.30 -22.91 -26.87
CA SER A 66 5.36 -23.73 -28.09
C SER A 66 6.78 -24.16 -28.44
N ILE A 67 7.74 -23.25 -28.40
CA ILE A 67 9.14 -23.52 -28.73
C ILE A 67 9.71 -24.58 -27.79
N TYR A 68 9.55 -24.40 -26.48
CA TYR A 68 10.13 -25.31 -25.49
C TYR A 68 9.49 -26.71 -25.51
N LEU A 69 8.21 -26.82 -25.86
CA LEU A 69 7.55 -28.12 -26.00
C LEU A 69 7.97 -28.88 -27.26
N ASP A 70 8.37 -28.18 -28.32
CA ASP A 70 8.75 -28.80 -29.60
C ASP A 70 10.25 -29.08 -29.73
N GLU A 71 11.10 -28.27 -29.08
CA GLU A 71 12.56 -28.42 -29.10
C GLU A 71 13.09 -29.46 -28.11
N TYR A 72 12.47 -29.56 -26.93
CA TYR A 72 12.95 -30.43 -25.86
C TYR A 72 12.11 -31.71 -25.74
N ARG A 73 12.78 -32.87 -25.68
CA ARG A 73 12.12 -34.17 -25.43
C ARG A 73 11.47 -34.23 -24.05
N ASP A 74 12.18 -33.75 -23.03
CA ASP A 74 11.71 -33.60 -21.67
C ASP A 74 11.47 -32.13 -21.37
N THR A 75 10.28 -31.80 -20.85
CA THR A 75 9.85 -30.42 -20.64
C THR A 75 10.62 -29.81 -19.46
N PRO A 76 11.43 -28.75 -19.65
CA PRO A 76 12.18 -28.12 -18.56
C PRO A 76 11.27 -27.16 -17.78
N TRP A 77 10.53 -27.71 -16.81
CA TRP A 77 9.49 -27.00 -16.07
C TRP A 77 9.99 -25.74 -15.36
N ASP A 78 11.15 -25.81 -14.71
CA ASP A 78 11.68 -24.68 -13.95
C ASP A 78 12.14 -23.54 -14.86
N ALA A 79 12.73 -23.87 -16.01
CA ALA A 79 13.11 -22.88 -17.02
C ALA A 79 11.86 -22.18 -17.59
N LEU A 80 10.82 -22.94 -17.94
CA LEU A 80 9.58 -22.39 -18.49
C LEU A 80 8.85 -21.49 -17.47
N LYS A 81 8.78 -21.92 -16.20
CA LYS A 81 8.21 -21.10 -15.13
C LYS A 81 9.00 -19.82 -14.92
N TYR A 82 10.33 -19.90 -14.92
CA TYR A 82 11.20 -18.74 -14.75
C TYR A 82 11.12 -17.76 -15.93
N LEU A 83 11.07 -18.27 -17.16
CA LEU A 83 10.91 -17.42 -18.35
C LEU A 83 9.56 -16.69 -18.34
N ILE A 84 8.47 -17.41 -18.07
CA ILE A 84 7.12 -16.81 -18.06
C ILE A 84 6.96 -15.88 -16.85
N ALA A 85 7.06 -16.41 -15.63
CA ALA A 85 6.76 -15.63 -14.43
C ALA A 85 7.92 -14.71 -14.01
N GLY A 86 9.17 -15.14 -14.17
CA GLY A 86 10.34 -14.35 -13.74
C GLY A 86 10.75 -13.27 -14.74
N ILE A 87 10.69 -13.55 -16.04
CA ILE A 87 11.16 -12.63 -17.09
C ILE A 87 9.99 -11.91 -17.77
N CYS A 88 9.04 -12.62 -18.38
CA CYS A 88 7.97 -11.99 -19.15
C CYS A 88 7.04 -11.14 -18.26
N TYR A 89 6.42 -11.76 -17.25
CA TYR A 89 5.55 -11.03 -16.31
C TYR A 89 6.35 -10.34 -15.21
N GLY A 90 7.43 -10.99 -14.74
CA GLY A 90 8.26 -10.48 -13.66
C GLY A 90 9.07 -9.24 -14.03
N GLY A 91 9.29 -8.97 -15.32
CA GLY A 91 9.89 -7.72 -15.80
C GLY A 91 9.09 -6.47 -15.43
N HIS A 92 7.78 -6.60 -15.23
CA HIS A 92 6.92 -5.51 -14.75
C HIS A 92 6.94 -5.37 -13.22
N VAL A 93 7.30 -6.44 -12.51
CA VAL A 93 7.16 -6.55 -11.05
C VAL A 93 8.44 -6.14 -10.34
N THR A 94 8.35 -5.00 -9.66
CA THR A 94 9.45 -4.36 -8.93
C THR A 94 9.53 -4.74 -7.45
N ASP A 95 8.41 -5.11 -6.83
CA ASP A 95 8.35 -5.47 -5.41
C ASP A 95 8.61 -6.97 -5.19
N ASP A 96 9.45 -7.29 -4.19
CA ASP A 96 9.85 -8.68 -3.92
C ASP A 96 8.70 -9.55 -3.40
N TRP A 97 7.75 -8.96 -2.65
CA TRP A 97 6.58 -9.67 -2.15
C TRP A 97 5.59 -9.96 -3.29
N ASP A 98 5.39 -9.00 -4.18
CA ASP A 98 4.60 -9.19 -5.40
C ASP A 98 5.26 -10.23 -6.34
N ARG A 99 6.60 -10.26 -6.42
CA ARG A 99 7.32 -11.31 -7.19
C ARG A 99 7.13 -12.70 -6.60
N ARG A 100 7.12 -12.82 -5.27
CA ARG A 100 6.78 -14.08 -4.58
C ARG A 100 5.34 -14.52 -4.88
N LEU A 101 4.40 -13.58 -4.89
CA LEU A 101 3.00 -13.82 -5.24
C LEU A 101 2.87 -14.33 -6.68
N LEU A 102 3.52 -13.67 -7.64
CA LEU A 102 3.56 -14.07 -9.05
C LEU A 102 4.08 -15.50 -9.22
N THR A 103 5.16 -15.84 -8.51
CA THR A 103 5.76 -17.19 -8.49
C THR A 103 4.83 -18.23 -7.87
N THR A 104 3.92 -17.82 -6.98
CA THR A 104 2.92 -18.73 -6.39
C THR A 104 1.84 -19.08 -7.41
N TYR A 105 1.38 -18.10 -8.20
CA TYR A 105 0.35 -18.33 -9.22
C TYR A 105 0.80 -19.18 -10.39
N ILE A 106 2.06 -19.08 -10.83
CA ILE A 106 2.54 -19.96 -11.92
C ILE A 106 2.61 -21.43 -11.48
N ASN A 107 2.68 -21.70 -10.17
CA ASN A 107 2.76 -23.05 -9.62
C ASN A 107 1.40 -23.66 -9.26
N ARG A 108 0.33 -22.85 -9.15
CA ARG A 108 -1.00 -23.29 -8.74
C ARG A 108 -2.07 -22.58 -9.55
N LEU A 109 -2.95 -23.35 -10.19
CA LEU A 109 -4.07 -22.84 -10.97
C LEU A 109 -5.09 -22.17 -10.02
N SER A 110 -5.95 -22.93 -9.35
CA SER A 110 -6.87 -22.40 -8.34
C SER A 110 -7.01 -23.37 -7.17
N ALA A 111 -7.50 -22.88 -6.03
CA ALA A 111 -7.84 -23.72 -4.89
C ALA A 111 -9.28 -24.27 -4.95
N LEU A 112 -10.08 -23.83 -5.92
CA LEU A 112 -11.50 -24.17 -6.02
C LEU A 112 -11.74 -25.31 -7.02
N PRO A 113 -12.64 -26.25 -6.71
CA PRO A 113 -12.94 -27.37 -7.61
C PRO A 113 -13.64 -26.94 -8.90
N THR A 114 -14.22 -25.74 -8.94
CA THR A 114 -14.91 -25.17 -10.10
C THR A 114 -13.96 -24.81 -11.24
N TYR A 115 -12.74 -24.36 -10.93
CA TYR A 115 -11.76 -23.94 -11.93
C TYR A 115 -10.72 -25.05 -12.09
N PHE A 116 -11.03 -25.98 -13.00
CA PHE A 116 -10.13 -27.05 -13.42
C PHE A 116 -9.87 -26.95 -14.93
N ILE A 117 -8.87 -27.72 -15.39
CA ILE A 117 -8.54 -27.80 -16.81
C ILE A 117 -9.47 -28.85 -17.45
N PRO A 118 -10.29 -28.49 -18.44
CA PRO A 118 -11.12 -29.45 -19.17
C PRO A 118 -10.29 -30.56 -19.81
N THR A 119 -10.91 -31.73 -20.00
CA THR A 119 -10.30 -32.86 -20.73
C THR A 119 -9.99 -32.47 -22.17
N ASP A 120 -8.87 -32.95 -22.71
CA ASP A 120 -8.35 -32.51 -24.00
C ASP A 120 -9.26 -32.89 -25.16
N THR A 121 -9.96 -31.89 -25.68
CA THR A 121 -10.81 -32.02 -26.85
C THR A 121 -10.52 -30.90 -27.84
N GLU A 122 -11.53 -30.50 -28.60
CA GLU A 122 -11.51 -29.38 -29.54
C GLU A 122 -11.58 -28.04 -28.82
N ILE A 123 -11.20 -26.96 -29.52
CA ILE A 123 -11.20 -25.60 -28.97
C ILE A 123 -12.62 -25.17 -28.56
N GLU A 124 -13.65 -25.65 -29.24
CA GLU A 124 -15.05 -25.33 -28.96
C GLU A 124 -15.45 -25.77 -27.56
N ASN A 125 -15.08 -26.98 -27.13
CA ASN A 125 -15.35 -27.44 -25.77
C ASN A 125 -14.65 -26.60 -24.69
N TYR A 126 -13.44 -26.07 -24.97
CA TYR A 126 -12.79 -25.13 -24.06
C TYR A 126 -13.56 -23.81 -23.99
N ARG A 127 -14.05 -23.31 -25.14
CA ARG A 127 -14.88 -22.10 -25.19
C ARG A 127 -16.20 -22.29 -24.45
N GLU A 128 -16.87 -23.42 -24.64
CA GLU A 128 -18.10 -23.80 -23.92
C GLU A 128 -17.86 -23.88 -22.42
N PHE A 129 -16.79 -24.57 -21.98
CA PHE A 129 -16.45 -24.65 -20.56
C PHE A 129 -16.23 -23.26 -19.96
N ILE A 130 -15.46 -22.40 -20.63
CA ILE A 130 -15.24 -21.02 -20.18
C ILE A 130 -16.55 -20.22 -20.12
N ASN A 131 -17.52 -20.54 -20.98
CA ASN A 131 -18.85 -19.94 -20.93
C ASN A 131 -19.71 -20.45 -19.77
N THR A 132 -19.50 -21.68 -19.30
CA THR A 132 -20.17 -22.21 -18.09
C THR A 132 -19.65 -21.63 -16.79
N LEU A 133 -18.47 -21.00 -16.79
CA LEU A 133 -17.92 -20.36 -15.59
C LEU A 133 -18.80 -19.18 -15.13
N PRO A 134 -18.86 -18.91 -13.81
CA PRO A 134 -19.63 -17.80 -13.26
C PRO A 134 -19.27 -16.46 -13.91
N ALA A 135 -20.26 -15.59 -14.10
CA ALA A 135 -20.01 -14.22 -14.56
C ALA A 135 -19.41 -13.32 -13.47
N ILE A 136 -19.66 -13.66 -12.20
CA ILE A 136 -19.11 -13.00 -11.03
C ILE A 136 -18.28 -14.03 -10.28
N ASP A 137 -16.96 -13.88 -10.36
CA ASP A 137 -16.02 -14.78 -9.70
C ASP A 137 -15.90 -14.46 -8.21
N HIS A 138 -15.95 -15.50 -7.38
CA HIS A 138 -15.76 -15.36 -5.94
C HIS A 138 -14.29 -15.03 -5.62
N PRO A 139 -13.97 -14.18 -4.62
CA PRO A 139 -12.59 -13.79 -4.27
C PRO A 139 -11.62 -14.96 -4.06
N ASN A 140 -12.12 -16.07 -3.50
CA ASN A 140 -11.36 -17.31 -3.32
C ASN A 140 -10.81 -17.90 -4.64
N ALA A 141 -11.43 -17.63 -5.78
CA ALA A 141 -10.92 -18.05 -7.09
C ALA A 141 -9.55 -17.40 -7.40
N PHE A 142 -9.36 -16.18 -6.90
CA PHE A 142 -8.11 -15.43 -7.00
C PHE A 142 -7.19 -15.67 -5.79
N GLY A 143 -7.51 -16.61 -4.89
CA GLY A 143 -6.76 -16.83 -3.65
C GLY A 143 -6.93 -15.72 -2.60
N GLN A 144 -7.98 -14.89 -2.71
CA GLN A 144 -8.30 -13.83 -1.76
C GLN A 144 -9.37 -14.26 -0.76
N HIS A 145 -9.33 -13.68 0.44
CA HIS A 145 -10.42 -13.82 1.41
C HIS A 145 -11.65 -12.99 0.97
N PRO A 146 -12.91 -13.41 1.25
CA PRO A 146 -14.11 -12.65 0.89
C PRO A 146 -14.10 -11.17 1.28
N ASN A 147 -13.53 -10.84 2.45
CA ASN A 147 -13.37 -9.45 2.91
C ASN A 147 -12.57 -8.54 1.97
N ALA A 148 -11.75 -9.11 1.07
CA ALA A 148 -11.03 -8.33 0.08
C ALA A 148 -11.98 -7.64 -0.90
N ASP A 149 -13.09 -8.31 -1.26
CA ASP A 149 -14.13 -7.73 -2.12
C ASP A 149 -14.87 -6.60 -1.42
N THR A 150 -15.23 -6.81 -0.14
CA THR A 150 -15.83 -5.76 0.68
C THR A 150 -14.92 -4.53 0.80
N THR A 151 -13.62 -4.75 1.01
CA THR A 151 -12.64 -3.66 1.10
C THR A 151 -12.48 -2.92 -0.23
N SER A 152 -12.41 -3.67 -1.34
CA SER A 152 -12.35 -3.11 -2.69
C SER A 152 -13.57 -2.23 -2.98
N LEU A 153 -14.78 -2.74 -2.72
CA LEU A 153 -16.03 -1.99 -2.87
C LEU A 153 -16.09 -0.73 -1.99
N MET A 154 -15.57 -0.79 -0.76
CA MET A 154 -15.48 0.39 0.11
C MET A 154 -14.55 1.46 -0.47
N ILE A 155 -13.41 1.05 -1.04
CA ILE A 155 -12.46 1.96 -1.69
C ILE A 155 -13.09 2.59 -2.93
N ASP A 156 -13.68 1.79 -3.82
CA ASP A 156 -14.32 2.28 -5.04
C ASP A 156 -15.48 3.24 -4.72
N THR A 157 -16.29 2.91 -3.71
CA THR A 157 -17.37 3.79 -3.22
C THR A 157 -16.81 5.11 -2.70
N ARG A 158 -15.68 5.08 -1.97
CA ARG A 158 -15.03 6.29 -1.49
C ARG A 158 -14.52 7.16 -2.64
N ILE A 159 -13.87 6.56 -3.64
CA ILE A 159 -13.41 7.27 -4.84
C ILE A 159 -14.61 7.89 -5.59
N LEU A 160 -15.72 7.16 -5.69
CA LEU A 160 -16.95 7.67 -6.30
C LEU A 160 -17.50 8.87 -5.50
N CYS A 161 -17.56 8.80 -4.17
CA CYS A 161 -17.99 9.93 -3.34
C CYS A 161 -17.04 11.13 -3.46
N GLU A 162 -15.72 10.90 -3.44
CA GLU A 162 -14.72 11.97 -3.58
C GLU A 162 -14.79 12.64 -4.97
N THR A 163 -15.02 11.87 -6.04
CA THR A 163 -15.22 12.41 -7.39
C THR A 163 -16.55 13.16 -7.53
N LEU A 164 -17.62 12.70 -6.88
CA LEU A 164 -18.89 13.45 -6.82
C LEU A 164 -18.75 14.76 -6.06
N MET A 165 -18.01 14.77 -4.94
CA MET A 165 -17.73 15.99 -4.19
C MET A 165 -16.88 16.98 -4.99
N SER A 166 -15.92 16.50 -5.79
CA SER A 166 -15.10 17.39 -6.63
C SER A 166 -15.85 17.96 -7.84
N LEU A 167 -16.86 17.25 -8.34
CA LEU A 167 -17.77 17.71 -9.39
C LEU A 167 -18.87 18.64 -8.87
N GLN A 168 -19.09 18.72 -7.55
CA GLN A 168 -20.09 19.60 -6.97
C GLN A 168 -19.73 21.05 -7.31
N VAL A 169 -20.53 21.66 -8.20
CA VAL A 169 -20.41 23.08 -8.53
C VAL A 169 -20.56 23.84 -7.23
N THR A 170 -19.56 24.63 -6.88
CA THR A 170 -19.66 25.54 -5.74
C THR A 170 -20.58 26.68 -6.15
N SER A 171 -21.89 26.44 -6.20
CA SER A 171 -22.86 27.52 -6.22
C SER A 171 -22.57 28.35 -4.98
N SER A 172 -22.25 29.62 -5.20
CA SER A 172 -22.05 30.60 -4.14
C SER A 172 -23.37 30.83 -3.43
N ASP A 173 -23.76 29.89 -2.57
CA ASP A 173 -24.88 30.04 -1.66
C ASP A 173 -24.48 31.10 -0.64
N ALA A 174 -25.05 32.29 -0.81
CA ALA A 174 -24.85 33.47 0.04
C ALA A 174 -25.38 33.30 1.48
N SER A 175 -25.81 32.10 1.86
CA SER A 175 -26.35 31.77 3.19
C SER A 175 -25.44 30.85 4.03
N GLY A 176 -24.31 30.40 3.46
CA GLY A 176 -23.32 29.61 4.19
C GLY A 176 -22.33 30.49 4.97
N GLU A 177 -21.99 30.06 6.19
CA GLU A 177 -20.87 30.61 6.96
C GLU A 177 -19.61 30.68 6.08
N SER A 178 -18.93 31.84 6.03
CA SER A 178 -17.78 32.07 5.15
C SER A 178 -16.73 30.97 5.34
N LYS A 179 -16.11 30.52 4.23
CA LYS A 179 -15.05 29.51 4.25
C LYS A 179 -13.94 29.88 5.24
N GLU A 180 -13.65 31.17 5.34
CA GLU A 180 -12.67 31.73 6.27
C GLU A 180 -13.05 31.49 7.73
N VAL A 181 -14.31 31.69 8.10
CA VAL A 181 -14.80 31.49 9.48
C VAL A 181 -14.71 30.02 9.86
N LYS A 182 -15.07 29.11 8.94
CA LYS A 182 -14.93 27.66 9.17
C LYS A 182 -13.48 27.24 9.35
N VAL A 183 -12.58 27.71 8.48
CA VAL A 183 -11.15 27.39 8.58
C VAL A 183 -10.55 27.96 9.85
N MET A 184 -10.93 29.17 10.27
CA MET A 184 -10.51 29.77 11.54
C MET A 184 -10.94 28.90 12.73
N ALA A 185 -12.19 28.48 12.78
CA ALA A 185 -12.71 27.63 13.85
C ALA A 185 -12.01 26.27 13.92
N LEU A 186 -11.76 25.64 12.75
CA LEU A 186 -11.03 24.37 12.67
C LEU A 186 -9.55 24.54 13.07
N ALA A 187 -8.91 25.62 12.62
CA ALA A 187 -7.53 25.93 13.00
C ALA A 187 -7.40 26.13 14.51
N ASP A 188 -8.37 26.79 15.14
CA ASP A 188 -8.42 26.98 16.60
C ASP A 188 -8.65 25.67 17.35
N ASP A 189 -9.55 24.82 16.89
CA ASP A 189 -9.76 23.49 17.50
C ASP A 189 -8.50 22.62 17.40
N VAL A 190 -7.81 22.64 16.27
CA VAL A 190 -6.53 21.94 16.12
C VAL A 190 -5.48 22.52 17.05
N LEU A 191 -5.33 23.85 17.08
CA LEU A 191 -4.33 24.53 17.91
C LEU A 191 -4.52 24.24 19.41
N ASN A 192 -5.78 24.21 19.88
CA ASN A 192 -6.11 23.89 21.27
C ASN A 192 -5.85 22.42 21.65
N LYS A 193 -5.90 21.50 20.68
CA LYS A 193 -5.68 20.06 20.90
C LYS A 193 -4.22 19.66 20.79
N VAL A 194 -3.41 20.41 20.06
CA VAL A 194 -1.98 20.10 19.86
C VAL A 194 -1.24 20.23 21.19
N PRO A 195 -0.49 19.19 21.61
CA PRO A 195 0.24 19.22 22.88
C PRO A 195 1.47 20.12 22.79
N GLU A 196 1.91 20.65 23.93
CA GLU A 196 3.13 21.43 24.03
C GLU A 196 4.39 20.61 23.67
N PRO A 197 5.43 21.25 23.09
CA PRO A 197 6.70 20.59 22.80
C PRO A 197 7.33 19.96 24.04
N ILE A 198 7.88 18.77 23.90
CA ILE A 198 8.57 18.08 24.99
C ILE A 198 9.91 18.75 25.23
N ASN A 199 10.24 19.09 26.48
CA ASN A 199 11.52 19.74 26.77
C ASN A 199 12.71 18.79 26.55
N TYR A 200 13.39 18.97 25.42
CA TYR A 200 14.54 18.17 24.99
C TYR A 200 15.71 18.28 25.98
N GLU A 201 16.07 19.50 26.39
CA GLU A 201 17.23 19.76 27.25
C GLU A 201 17.07 19.14 28.63
N LEU A 202 15.87 19.25 29.21
CA LEU A 202 15.58 18.59 30.47
C LEU A 202 15.70 17.08 30.32
N THR A 203 15.11 16.50 29.27
CA THR A 203 15.17 15.04 29.03
C THR A 203 16.61 14.56 28.88
N GLU A 204 17.43 15.28 28.11
CA GLU A 204 18.85 14.94 27.92
C GLU A 204 19.65 15.03 29.23
N ARG A 205 19.42 16.07 30.05
CA ARG A 205 20.07 16.21 31.36
C ARG A 205 19.69 15.09 32.32
N HIS A 206 18.43 14.65 32.31
CA HIS A 206 17.95 13.58 33.18
C HIS A 206 18.47 12.19 32.77
N ILE A 207 18.72 11.94 31.48
CA ILE A 207 19.35 10.69 31.00
C ILE A 207 20.84 10.63 31.42
N GLY A 208 21.51 11.78 31.42
CA GLY A 208 22.92 11.88 31.81
C GLY A 208 23.90 11.43 30.71
N PRO A 209 25.20 11.25 31.05
CA PRO A 209 26.26 11.03 30.07
C PRO A 209 26.32 9.61 29.50
N ARG A 210 25.78 8.60 30.19
CA ARG A 210 25.74 7.21 29.71
C ARG A 210 24.40 6.92 29.02
N LYS A 211 24.31 7.31 27.75
CA LYS A 211 23.11 7.10 26.92
C LYS A 211 23.05 5.68 26.40
N THR A 212 21.93 4.98 26.59
CA THR A 212 21.67 3.72 25.89
C THR A 212 21.23 4.00 24.45
N PRO A 213 21.34 3.04 23.52
CA PRO A 213 20.83 3.21 22.15
C PRO A 213 19.34 3.62 22.11
N LEU A 214 18.53 3.14 23.06
CA LEU A 214 17.11 3.50 23.15
C LEU A 214 16.90 4.95 23.59
N ASP A 215 17.76 5.47 24.47
CA ASP A 215 17.71 6.87 24.90
C ASP A 215 18.07 7.82 23.76
N VAL A 216 19.02 7.42 22.91
CA VAL A 216 19.38 8.18 21.70
C VAL A 216 18.19 8.24 20.74
N VAL A 217 17.49 7.12 20.53
CA VAL A 217 16.27 7.08 19.70
C VAL A 217 15.17 7.97 20.30
N LEU A 218 14.94 7.90 21.61
CA LEU A 218 13.96 8.76 22.28
C LEU A 218 14.25 10.25 22.03
N LEU A 219 15.50 10.68 22.21
CA LEU A 219 15.91 12.07 22.00
C LEU A 219 15.72 12.50 20.53
N GLN A 220 16.03 11.63 19.57
CA GLN A 220 15.81 11.90 18.15
C GLN A 220 14.32 12.03 17.81
N GLU A 221 13.48 11.14 18.34
CA GLU A 221 12.03 11.19 18.12
C GLU A 221 11.42 12.44 18.75
N ILE A 222 11.82 12.81 19.98
CA ILE A 222 11.39 14.06 20.61
C ILE A 222 11.77 15.27 19.76
N SER A 223 13.00 15.33 19.26
CA SER A 223 13.47 16.41 18.39
C SER A 223 12.61 16.52 17.12
N ARG A 224 12.34 15.40 16.43
CA ARG A 224 11.50 15.37 15.23
C ARG A 224 10.06 15.82 15.51
N TYR A 225 9.46 15.35 16.61
CA TYR A 225 8.11 15.77 17.01
C TYR A 225 8.07 17.25 17.38
N ASN A 226 9.06 17.77 18.10
CA ASN A 226 9.10 19.20 18.43
C ASN A 226 9.20 20.08 17.19
N VAL A 227 10.02 19.70 16.21
CA VAL A 227 10.10 20.41 14.92
C VAL A 227 8.73 20.43 14.22
N LEU A 228 8.01 19.31 14.24
CA LEU A 228 6.65 19.24 13.69
C LEU A 228 5.68 20.16 14.46
N LEU A 229 5.64 20.07 15.80
CA LEU A 229 4.72 20.83 16.65
C LEU A 229 4.93 22.34 16.48
N ILE A 230 6.18 22.81 16.53
CA ILE A 230 6.53 24.22 16.32
C ILE A 230 6.13 24.68 14.92
N LYS A 231 6.37 23.85 13.90
CA LYS A 231 6.00 24.17 12.53
C LYS A 231 4.48 24.26 12.37
N MET A 232 3.74 23.34 12.98
CA MET A 232 2.27 23.34 12.97
C MET A 232 1.71 24.59 13.64
N GLU A 233 2.15 24.89 14.86
CA GLU A 233 1.72 26.06 15.62
C GLU A 233 1.96 27.35 14.83
N LYS A 234 3.20 27.53 14.33
CA LYS A 234 3.54 28.69 13.50
C LYS A 234 2.67 28.77 12.25
N SER A 235 2.49 27.65 11.54
CA SER A 235 1.71 27.62 10.30
C SER A 235 0.22 27.94 10.52
N LEU A 236 -0.36 27.50 11.64
CA LEU A 236 -1.74 27.79 12.00
C LEU A 236 -1.91 29.25 12.45
N VAL A 237 -0.97 29.78 13.22
CA VAL A 237 -0.99 31.20 13.63
C VAL A 237 -0.82 32.11 12.40
N ASP A 238 0.09 31.79 11.50
CA ASP A 238 0.32 32.54 10.27
C ASP A 238 -0.89 32.44 9.32
N LEU A 239 -1.55 31.28 9.24
CA LEU A 239 -2.81 31.10 8.51
C LEU A 239 -3.91 32.01 9.07
N LYS A 240 -4.10 32.04 10.40
CA LYS A 240 -5.09 32.91 11.03
C LYS A 240 -4.85 34.39 10.74
N LYS A 241 -3.58 34.82 10.83
CA LYS A 241 -3.16 36.19 10.49
C LYS A 241 -3.35 36.48 8.99
N GLY A 242 -3.11 35.49 8.13
CA GLY A 242 -3.34 35.57 6.69
C GLY A 242 -4.81 35.78 6.35
N ILE A 243 -5.71 35.02 6.99
CA ILE A 243 -7.17 35.17 6.83
C ILE A 243 -7.66 36.56 7.30
N GLN A 244 -7.07 37.08 8.37
CA GLN A 244 -7.38 38.41 8.89
C GLN A 244 -6.74 39.56 8.07
N GLY A 245 -5.90 39.26 7.08
CA GLY A 245 -5.23 40.26 6.24
C GLY A 245 -3.97 40.89 6.84
N PHE A 246 -3.43 40.34 7.94
CA PHE A 246 -2.21 40.85 8.58
C PHE A 246 -0.92 40.35 7.92
N ILE A 247 -0.97 39.21 7.23
CA ILE A 247 0.16 38.59 6.52
C ILE A 247 -0.30 38.25 5.10
N VAL A 248 0.60 38.37 4.13
CA VAL A 248 0.33 37.97 2.75
C VAL A 248 0.17 36.45 2.68
N MET A 249 -0.93 35.99 2.08
CA MET A 249 -1.16 34.57 1.84
C MET A 249 -0.11 34.04 0.86
N SER A 250 0.78 33.16 1.33
CA SER A 250 1.74 32.46 0.49
C SER A 250 1.13 31.19 -0.10
N SER A 251 1.72 30.63 -1.16
CA SER A 251 1.28 29.35 -1.73
C SER A 251 1.23 28.22 -0.70
N GLU A 252 2.16 28.22 0.26
CA GLU A 252 2.18 27.29 1.39
C GLU A 252 0.97 27.46 2.33
N LEU A 253 0.57 28.70 2.61
CA LEU A 253 -0.59 28.97 3.45
C LEU A 253 -1.91 28.69 2.71
N GLU A 254 -1.98 28.91 1.40
CA GLU A 254 -3.12 28.54 0.56
C GLU A 254 -3.34 27.02 0.52
N GLU A 255 -2.25 26.24 0.43
CA GLU A 255 -2.31 24.79 0.52
C GLU A 255 -2.84 24.34 1.89
N ILE A 256 -2.37 24.96 2.98
CA ILE A 256 -2.86 24.66 4.33
C ILE A 256 -4.34 25.04 4.45
N PHE A 257 -4.74 26.21 3.94
CA PHE A 257 -6.12 26.68 3.96
C PHE A 257 -7.06 25.68 3.28
N THR A 258 -6.73 25.26 2.05
CA THR A 258 -7.52 24.30 1.28
C THR A 258 -7.56 22.93 1.95
N CYS A 259 -6.42 22.44 2.45
CA CYS A 259 -6.36 21.16 3.17
C CYS A 259 -7.22 21.18 4.45
N ILE A 260 -7.14 22.23 5.27
CA ILE A 260 -7.95 22.35 6.50
C ILE A 260 -9.43 22.46 6.16
N TYR A 261 -9.80 23.23 5.14
CA TYR A 261 -11.17 23.33 4.66
C TYR A 261 -11.73 21.97 4.20
N ASP A 262 -10.93 21.19 3.48
CA ASP A 262 -11.28 19.84 3.00
C ASP A 262 -11.20 18.76 4.11
N GLY A 263 -10.76 19.10 5.33
CA GLY A 263 -10.53 18.13 6.40
C GLY A 263 -9.37 17.15 6.14
N ARG A 264 -8.42 17.54 5.28
CA ARG A 264 -7.19 16.81 4.95
C ARG A 264 -5.99 17.37 5.72
N VAL A 265 -4.95 16.55 5.86
CA VAL A 265 -3.70 16.95 6.53
C VAL A 265 -2.79 17.63 5.50
N PRO A 266 -2.28 18.86 5.75
CA PRO A 266 -1.33 19.54 4.88
C PRO A 266 -0.05 18.71 4.61
N SER A 267 0.47 18.79 3.37
CA SER A 267 1.64 18.01 2.94
C SER A 267 2.89 18.23 3.80
N MET A 268 3.06 19.46 4.29
CA MET A 268 4.17 19.84 5.15
C MET A 268 4.20 19.09 6.49
N TRP A 269 3.03 18.71 7.03
CA TRP A 269 2.93 17.98 8.29
C TRP A 269 3.14 16.48 8.09
N LEU A 270 2.74 15.96 6.92
CA LEU A 270 2.93 14.55 6.53
C LEU A 270 4.40 14.16 6.31
N LYS A 271 5.33 15.13 6.21
CA LYS A 271 6.77 14.86 6.15
C LYS A 271 7.32 14.14 7.38
N ALA A 272 6.67 14.28 8.54
CA ALA A 272 7.10 13.62 9.77
C ALA A 272 6.74 12.12 9.78
N TYR A 273 5.54 11.77 9.31
CA TYR A 273 5.11 10.40 9.09
C TYR A 273 3.95 10.35 8.08
N PRO A 274 3.94 9.37 7.15
CA PRO A 274 2.86 9.23 6.18
C PRO A 274 1.55 8.82 6.84
N SER A 275 0.43 9.40 6.40
CA SER A 275 -0.90 9.08 6.90
C SER A 275 -1.98 9.32 5.85
N LEU A 276 -3.03 8.49 5.87
CA LEU A 276 -4.26 8.65 5.09
C LEU A 276 -5.45 9.04 5.99
N LYS A 277 -5.19 9.39 7.26
CA LYS A 277 -6.21 9.82 8.23
C LYS A 277 -6.72 11.21 7.86
N THR A 278 -8.00 11.47 8.16
CA THR A 278 -8.57 12.81 8.12
C THR A 278 -7.93 13.70 9.19
N LEU A 279 -8.00 15.02 9.02
CA LEU A 279 -7.37 16.00 9.90
C LEU A 279 -7.67 15.74 11.38
N GLY A 280 -8.94 15.53 11.75
CA GLY A 280 -9.35 15.27 13.13
C GLY A 280 -8.83 13.94 13.71
N SER A 281 -8.82 12.87 12.91
CA SER A 281 -8.26 11.59 13.34
C SER A 281 -6.73 11.64 13.45
N TRP A 282 -6.10 12.41 12.56
CA TRP A 282 -4.65 12.62 12.55
C TRP A 282 -4.19 13.46 13.74
N THR A 283 -4.89 14.54 14.10
CA THR A 283 -4.55 15.34 15.29
C THR A 283 -4.72 14.55 16.57
N TYR A 284 -5.77 13.74 16.70
CA TYR A 284 -5.92 12.83 17.83
C TYR A 284 -4.77 11.80 17.91
N ASP A 285 -4.37 11.23 16.77
CA ASP A 285 -3.23 10.30 16.69
C ASP A 285 -1.91 10.99 17.10
N LEU A 286 -1.69 12.22 16.65
CA LEU A 286 -0.53 13.04 17.01
C LEU A 286 -0.45 13.25 18.53
N VAL A 287 -1.56 13.60 19.17
CA VAL A 287 -1.64 13.76 20.64
C VAL A 287 -1.19 12.48 21.35
N LEU A 288 -1.70 11.33 20.93
CA LEU A 288 -1.33 10.04 21.54
C LEU A 288 0.15 9.70 21.32
N ARG A 289 0.71 10.01 20.14
CA ARG A 289 2.13 9.80 19.83
C ARG A 289 3.03 10.66 20.73
N VAL A 290 2.75 11.96 20.84
CA VAL A 290 3.53 12.86 21.70
C VAL A 290 3.39 12.44 23.17
N GLN A 291 2.20 12.05 23.62
CA GLN A 291 2.01 11.52 24.96
C GLN A 291 2.80 10.23 25.23
N HIS A 292 2.96 9.35 24.24
CA HIS A 292 3.78 8.15 24.37
C HIS A 292 5.24 8.50 24.69
N PHE A 293 5.84 9.42 23.92
CA PHE A 293 7.22 9.86 24.14
C PHE A 293 7.37 10.72 25.40
N SER A 294 6.38 11.55 25.74
CA SER A 294 6.38 12.35 26.99
C SER A 294 6.34 11.45 28.24
N LYS A 295 5.52 10.38 28.23
CA LYS A 295 5.50 9.38 29.32
C LYS A 295 6.83 8.63 29.44
N TRP A 296 7.50 8.36 28.32
CA TRP A 296 8.82 7.74 28.34
C TRP A 296 9.88 8.72 28.88
N ALA A 297 9.91 9.96 28.41
CA ALA A 297 10.83 11.00 28.86
C ALA A 297 10.72 11.29 30.36
N THR A 298 9.50 11.34 30.91
CA THR A 298 9.26 11.60 32.34
C THR A 298 9.64 10.44 33.25
N LYS A 299 9.41 9.19 32.81
CA LYS A 299 9.73 8.00 33.62
C LYS A 299 11.20 7.59 33.54
N LEU A 300 11.94 8.08 32.55
CA LEU A 300 13.36 7.72 32.29
C LEU A 300 13.61 6.21 32.22
N LYS A 301 12.56 5.45 31.86
CA LYS A 301 12.61 3.99 31.69
C LYS A 301 11.90 3.63 30.40
N PRO A 302 12.47 2.72 29.60
CA PRO A 302 11.81 2.24 28.39
C PRO A 302 10.45 1.60 28.73
N PRO A 303 9.40 1.89 27.95
CA PRO A 303 8.10 1.25 28.14
C PRO A 303 8.22 -0.26 27.87
N LEU A 304 7.41 -1.05 28.56
CA LEU A 304 7.30 -2.50 28.31
C LEU A 304 6.68 -2.80 26.94
N LEU A 305 5.82 -1.89 26.46
CA LEU A 305 5.14 -1.99 25.17
C LEU A 305 5.48 -0.77 24.33
N PHE A 306 6.15 -1.01 23.20
CA PHE A 306 6.48 0.04 22.24
C PHE A 306 5.41 0.12 21.16
N TRP A 307 4.85 1.31 20.96
CA TRP A 307 3.91 1.54 19.87
C TRP A 307 4.70 1.84 18.59
N LEU A 308 5.04 0.80 17.82
CA LEU A 308 5.99 0.92 16.69
C LEU A 308 5.56 1.95 15.64
N SER A 309 4.26 2.05 15.35
CA SER A 309 3.76 3.04 14.37
C SER A 309 3.84 4.47 14.87
N ALA A 310 4.08 4.71 16.17
CA ALA A 310 4.29 6.04 16.73
C ALA A 310 5.67 6.62 16.41
N PHE A 311 6.64 5.80 16.03
CA PHE A 311 7.97 6.29 15.65
C PHE A 311 7.92 6.92 14.26
N THR A 312 8.55 8.09 14.12
CA THR A 312 8.80 8.72 12.81
C THR A 312 9.83 7.93 12.01
N PHE A 313 10.78 7.28 12.69
CA PHE A 313 11.77 6.41 12.05
C PHE A 313 11.88 5.02 12.75
N PRO A 314 10.94 4.09 12.44
CA PRO A 314 10.89 2.78 13.10
C PRO A 314 12.14 1.90 12.90
N THR A 315 12.84 2.03 11.77
CA THR A 315 14.05 1.26 11.46
C THR A 315 15.21 1.62 12.40
N GLY A 316 15.35 2.89 12.77
CA GLY A 316 16.33 3.33 13.77
C GLY A 316 16.05 2.74 15.15
N PHE A 317 14.77 2.67 15.53
CA PHE A 317 14.35 1.98 16.75
C PHE A 317 14.70 0.49 16.72
N LEU A 318 14.37 -0.23 15.65
CA LEU A 318 14.70 -1.66 15.52
C LEU A 318 16.21 -1.92 15.58
N THR A 319 17.01 -1.02 15.01
CA THR A 319 18.47 -1.09 15.09
C THR A 319 18.97 -0.88 16.52
N ALA A 320 18.40 0.08 17.25
CA ALA A 320 18.74 0.31 18.66
C ALA A 320 18.36 -0.90 19.54
N VAL A 321 17.20 -1.51 19.31
CA VAL A 321 16.80 -2.76 20.00
C VAL A 321 17.80 -3.88 19.72
N LEU A 322 18.21 -4.05 18.46
CA LEU A 322 19.20 -5.07 18.07
C LEU A 322 20.56 -4.82 18.76
N GLN A 323 21.00 -3.58 18.89
CA GLN A 323 22.22 -3.24 19.62
C GLN A 323 22.11 -3.58 21.11
N VAL A 324 20.99 -3.26 21.76
CA VAL A 324 20.76 -3.59 23.17
C VAL A 324 20.78 -5.10 23.40
N VAL A 325 20.11 -5.86 22.52
CA VAL A 325 20.12 -7.34 22.58
C VAL A 325 21.53 -7.86 22.41
N ASN A 326 22.29 -7.39 21.41
CA ASN A 326 23.67 -7.83 21.19
C ASN A 326 24.56 -7.58 22.41
N ILE A 327 24.47 -6.39 23.02
CA ILE A 327 25.22 -6.05 24.24
C ILE A 327 24.84 -7.00 25.40
N SER A 328 23.55 -7.29 25.57
CA SER A 328 23.08 -8.21 26.61
C SER A 328 23.55 -9.66 26.40
N THR A 329 23.51 -10.15 25.15
CA THR A 329 23.97 -11.50 24.80
C THR A 329 25.48 -11.65 24.92
N PHE A 330 26.24 -10.59 24.66
CA PHE A 330 27.69 -10.59 24.85
C PHE A 330 28.05 -10.68 26.35
N ASN A 331 27.38 -9.90 27.20
CA ASN A 331 27.59 -9.96 28.64
C ASN A 331 27.20 -11.33 29.24
N ASN A 332 26.14 -11.97 28.73
CA ASN A 332 25.73 -13.32 29.13
C ASN A 332 26.64 -14.45 28.63
N ARG A 333 27.57 -14.18 27.69
CA ARG A 333 28.58 -15.16 27.23
C ARG A 333 29.91 -15.04 27.97
N ILE A 334 30.13 -13.94 28.67
CA ILE A 334 31.35 -13.67 29.45
C ILE A 334 31.21 -14.18 30.90
N HIS A 335 29.97 -14.41 31.34
CA HIS A 335 29.63 -15.16 32.55
C HIS A 335 29.24 -16.59 32.18
#